data_AF-A0A6B3IN04-F1
#
_entry.id   AF-A0A6B3IN04-F1
#
_cell.length_a   1.000
_cell.length_b   1.000
_cell.length_c   1.000
_cell.angle_alpha   90.00
_cell.angle_beta   90.00
_cell.angle_gamma   90.00
#
_symmetry.space_group_name_H-M   'P 1'
#
loop_
_entity.id
_entity.type
_entity.pdbx_description
1 polymer ?
#
loop_
_entity_poly.entity_id
_entity_poly.type
_entity_poly.pdbx_seq_one_letter_code
_entity_poly.pdbx_strand_id
1 'polypeptide(L)' 'VAADEDAYVRGVRAVIEERAARGGGGGAVVVTVADGGDRPVAEGAAQLVLAPVFGRVGERG' A
#
# COMPACT_ATOMS: atom_id res chain seq x y z
N VAL A 1 -12.68 6.49 -17.51
CA VAL A 1 -11.25 6.45 -17.85
C VAL A 1 -10.68 5.22 -17.15
N ALA A 2 -10.43 4.13 -17.86
CA ALA A 2 -9.56 3.08 -17.31
C ALA A 2 -8.14 3.60 -17.54
N ALA A 3 -7.54 4.16 -16.50
CA ALA A 3 -6.12 4.47 -16.55
C ALA A 3 -5.36 3.15 -16.69
N ASP A 4 -4.25 3.17 -17.43
CA ASP A 4 -3.30 2.08 -17.46
C ASP A 4 -2.83 1.81 -16.01
N GLU A 5 -3.15 0.62 -15.48
CA GLU A 5 -2.96 0.28 -14.08
C GLU A 5 -1.47 0.36 -13.69
N ASP A 6 -0.58 -0.07 -14.60
CA ASP A 6 0.86 0.05 -14.41
C ASP A 6 1.30 1.51 -14.37
N ALA A 7 0.77 2.36 -15.26
CA ALA A 7 1.04 3.79 -15.23
C ALA A 7 0.58 4.44 -13.93
N TYR A 8 -0.58 4.04 -13.40
CA TYR A 8 -1.08 4.51 -12.11
C TYR A 8 -0.16 4.09 -10.95
N VAL A 9 0.20 2.81 -10.86
CA VAL A 9 1.10 2.29 -9.83
C VAL A 9 2.48 2.97 -9.89
N ARG A 10 3.05 3.16 -11.09
CA ARG A 10 4.32 3.88 -11.26
C ARG A 10 4.22 5.32 -10.78
N GLY A 11 3.13 6.02 -11.11
CA GLY A 11 2.89 7.40 -10.67
C GLY A 11 2.79 7.53 -9.16
N VAL A 12 2.03 6.66 -8.51
CA VAL A 12 1.89 6.66 -7.03
C VAL A 12 3.23 6.38 -6.36
N ARG A 13 4.00 5.41 -6.86
CA ARG A 13 5.34 5.11 -6.34
C ARG A 13 6.25 6.35 -6.39
N ALA A 14 6.30 7.03 -7.53
CA ALA A 14 7.12 8.24 -7.69
C ALA A 14 6.75 9.35 -6.68
N VAL A 15 5.44 9.59 -6.47
CA VAL A 15 4.97 10.61 -5.52
C VAL A 15 5.34 10.27 -4.07
N ILE A 16 5.24 9.00 -3.69
CA ILE A 16 5.60 8.54 -2.35
C ILE A 16 7.11 8.67 -2.12
N GLU A 17 7.92 8.28 -3.09
CA GLU A 17 9.38 8.42 -3.03
C GLU A 17 9.80 9.89 -2.89
N GLU A 18 9.20 10.79 -3.68
CA GLU A 18 9.44 12.23 -3.58
C GLU A 18 9.02 12.77 -2.20
N ARG A 19 7.92 12.26 -1.63
CA ARG A 19 7.47 12.62 -0.28
C ARG A 19 8.43 12.16 0.81
N ALA A 20 8.94 10.94 0.72
CA ALA A 20 9.93 10.41 1.64
C ALA A 20 11.23 11.25 1.58
N ALA A 21 11.69 11.61 0.37
CA ALA A 21 12.88 12.45 0.18
C ALA A 21 12.76 13.84 0.83
N ARG A 22 11.54 14.40 0.91
CA ARG A 22 11.25 15.67 1.58
C ARG A 22 11.14 15.57 3.12
N GLY A 23 11.47 14.42 3.71
CA GLY A 23 11.37 14.20 5.16
C GLY A 23 9.95 13.92 5.65
N GLY A 24 9.02 13.61 4.74
CA GLY A 24 7.63 13.28 5.02
C GLY A 24 7.44 11.90 5.63
N GLY A 25 7.96 11.69 6.84
CA GLY A 25 7.60 10.68 7.85
C GLY A 25 7.04 9.34 7.36
N GLY A 26 7.94 8.43 7.00
CA GLY A 26 7.67 7.00 6.78
C GLY A 26 8.79 6.35 5.98
N GLY A 27 9.18 5.11 6.34
CA GLY A 27 10.12 4.31 5.54
C GLY A 27 9.56 4.00 4.15
N ALA A 28 10.36 3.37 3.29
CA ALA A 28 9.94 3.01 1.94
C ALA A 28 8.61 2.21 1.97
N VAL A 29 7.59 2.71 1.25
CA VAL A 29 6.28 2.06 1.15
C VAL A 29 6.21 1.29 -0.17
N VAL A 30 5.96 -0.01 -0.09
CA VAL A 30 5.74 -0.86 -1.27
C VAL A 30 4.34 -0.59 -1.81
N VAL A 31 4.24 -0.27 -3.10
CA VAL A 31 2.97 -0.07 -3.82
C VAL A 31 2.77 -1.22 -4.80
N THR A 32 1.66 -1.93 -4.63
CA THR A 32 1.21 -3.03 -5.49
C THR A 32 -0.27 -2.91 -5.77
N VAL A 33 -0.73 -3.55 -6.85
CA VAL A 33 -2.15 -3.80 -7.07
C VAL A 33 -2.62 -4.81 -6.03
N ALA A 34 -3.82 -4.60 -5.48
CA ALA A 34 -4.44 -5.58 -4.60
C ALA A 34 -5.16 -6.63 -5.44
N ASP A 35 -5.05 -7.91 -5.08
CA ASP A 35 -5.70 -9.04 -5.79
C ASP A 35 -7.24 -8.99 -5.81
N GLY A 36 -7.84 -7.98 -5.18
CA GLY A 36 -9.27 -7.73 -5.17
C GLY A 36 -10.02 -8.56 -4.11
N GLY A 37 -11.32 -8.33 -4.02
CA GLY A 37 -12.23 -8.92 -3.04
C GLY A 37 -13.51 -8.09 -2.94
N ASP A 38 -14.53 -8.57 -2.22
CA ASP A 38 -15.77 -7.80 -2.08
C ASP A 38 -15.58 -6.56 -1.21
N ARG A 39 -14.61 -6.59 -0.27
CA ARG A 39 -14.39 -5.55 0.76
C ARG A 39 -12.92 -5.19 0.97
N PRO A 40 -12.15 -4.85 -0.09
CA PRO A 40 -10.70 -4.70 -0.02
C PRO A 40 -10.25 -3.61 0.97
N VAL A 41 -11.04 -2.54 1.10
CA VAL A 41 -10.79 -1.47 2.08
C VAL A 41 -11.02 -1.94 3.52
N ALA A 42 -12.07 -2.72 3.76
CA ALA A 42 -12.38 -3.21 5.10
C ALA A 42 -11.34 -4.25 5.56
N GLU A 43 -10.89 -5.10 4.64
CA GLU A 43 -9.81 -6.06 4.90
C GLU A 43 -8.49 -5.37 5.20
N GLY A 44 -8.10 -4.37 4.38
CA GLY A 44 -6.91 -3.56 4.65
C GLY A 44 -7.02 -2.79 5.98
N ALA A 45 -8.18 -2.21 6.29
CA ALA A 45 -8.41 -1.56 7.57
C ALA A 45 -8.32 -2.54 8.75
N ALA A 46 -8.86 -3.74 8.60
CA ALA A 46 -8.73 -4.80 9.60
C ALA A 46 -7.26 -5.15 9.81
N GLN A 47 -6.45 -5.28 8.75
CA GLN A 47 -5.01 -5.49 8.89
C GLN A 47 -4.33 -4.37 9.68
N LEU A 48 -4.64 -3.10 9.41
CA LEU A 48 -4.06 -1.98 10.15
C LEU A 48 -4.37 -2.02 11.65
N VAL A 49 -5.62 -2.37 12.00
CA VAL A 49 -6.08 -2.41 13.40
C VAL A 49 -5.59 -3.67 14.12
N LEU A 50 -5.58 -4.81 13.44
CA LEU A 50 -5.37 -6.13 14.04
C LEU A 50 -3.92 -6.61 13.96
N ALA A 51 -3.11 -6.08 13.04
CA ALA A 51 -1.70 -6.49 12.89
C ALA A 51 -0.86 -6.40 14.18
N PRO A 52 -1.04 -5.43 15.09
CA PRO A 52 -0.29 -5.42 16.35
C PRO A 52 -0.53 -6.66 17.24
N VAL A 53 -1.70 -7.30 17.10
CA VAL A 53 -2.09 -8.47 17.90
C VAL A 53 -1.78 -9.78 17.16
N PHE A 54 -1.99 -9.81 15.85
CA PHE A 54 -1.93 -11.04 15.04
C PHE A 54 -0.74 -11.12 14.08
N GLY A 55 0.05 -10.04 13.96
CA GLY A 55 1.06 -9.86 12.92
C GLY A 55 0.46 -9.43 11.57
N ARG A 56 1.28 -8.93 10.65
CA ARG A 56 0.84 -8.64 9.28
C ARG A 56 0.89 -9.91 8.42
N VAL A 57 -0.15 -10.11 7.62
CA VAL A 57 -0.18 -11.15 6.60
C VAL A 57 0.85 -10.78 5.54
N GLY A 58 1.79 -11.70 5.25
CA GLY A 58 2.85 -11.50 4.25
C GLY A 58 4.18 -10.93 4.78
N GLU A 59 4.31 -10.57 6.07
CA GLU A 59 5.59 -10.11 6.65
C GLU A 59 6.50 -11.24 7.17
N ARG A 60 6.10 -12.51 7.00
CA ARG A 60 7.03 -13.66 7.10
C ARG A 60 7.48 -14.03 5.68
N GLY A 61 8.55 -13.40 5.24
CA GLY A 61 9.27 -13.66 3.98
C GLY A 61 10.63 -13.00 4.03
#